data_AF-A0A821LDY1-F1
#
_entry.id   AF-A0A821LDY1-F1
#
_cell.length_a   1.000
_cell.length_b   1.000
_cell.length_c   1.000
_cell.angle_alpha   90.00
_cell.angle_beta   90.00
_cell.angle_gamma   90.00
#
_symmetry.space_group_name_H-M   'P 1'
#
loop_
_entity.id
_entity.type
_entity.pdbx_description
1 polymer ?
#
loop_
_entity_poly.entity_id
_entity_poly.type
_entity_poly.pdbx_seq_one_letter_code
_entity_poly.pdbx_strand_id
1 'polypeptide(L)'
;MALSGAQRAQRCREKKNKNAELSEIMKQKDRKRKRLARLKMTLSEVTALRLRQKINLQKFRPKKKNDSNCSTAQASSFSTKQTKSKALKKIMNVLPVNKKRQIELITKVAEDLKILKIQKKQERDYQALPTTVKNKVYEFYSRDDISYQAPGKRDSITIKENGLRKKMQK
;
A
#
# COMPACT_ATOMS: atom_id res chain seq x y z
N MET A 1 -13.26 -37.65 -44.36
CA MET A 1 -12.05 -36.80 -44.26
C MET A 1 -11.53 -36.79 -42.83
N ALA A 2 -10.22 -36.92 -42.62
CA ALA A 2 -9.63 -36.86 -41.27
C ALA A 2 -9.66 -35.42 -40.73
N LEU A 3 -10.13 -35.24 -39.49
CA LEU A 3 -10.18 -33.92 -38.85
C LEU A 3 -8.77 -33.35 -38.65
N SER A 4 -8.63 -32.03 -38.81
CA SER A 4 -7.37 -31.33 -38.56
C SER A 4 -6.99 -31.38 -37.06
N GLY A 5 -5.71 -31.18 -36.75
CA GLY A 5 -5.23 -31.11 -35.36
C GLY A 5 -5.96 -30.06 -34.52
N ALA A 6 -6.25 -28.89 -35.10
CA ALA A 6 -6.99 -27.82 -34.45
C ALA A 6 -8.45 -28.22 -34.15
N GLN A 7 -9.13 -28.83 -35.12
CA GLN A 7 -10.51 -29.30 -34.96
C GLN A 7 -10.63 -30.41 -33.90
N ARG A 8 -9.63 -31.31 -33.83
CA ARG A 8 -9.55 -32.33 -32.77
C ARG A 8 -9.37 -31.71 -31.39
N ALA A 9 -8.52 -30.67 -31.27
CA ALA A 9 -8.30 -29.96 -30.01
C ALA A 9 -9.56 -29.21 -29.56
N GLN A 10 -10.28 -28.58 -30.49
CA GLN A 10 -11.54 -27.88 -30.22
C GLN A 10 -12.64 -28.84 -29.72
N ARG A 11 -12.87 -29.96 -30.43
CA ARG A 11 -13.80 -31.02 -29.96
C ARG A 11 -13.44 -31.56 -28.58
N CYS A 12 -12.15 -31.72 -28.27
CA CYS A 12 -11.71 -32.16 -26.94
C CYS A 12 -12.05 -31.13 -25.85
N ARG A 13 -11.90 -29.82 -26.13
CA ARG A 13 -12.27 -28.76 -25.20
C ARG A 13 -13.77 -28.72 -24.97
N GLU A 14 -14.56 -28.81 -26.03
CA GLU A 14 -16.03 -28.85 -25.96
C GLU A 14 -16.53 -30.04 -25.15
N LYS A 15 -15.97 -31.25 -25.37
CA LYS A 15 -16.31 -32.44 -24.56
C LYS A 15 -15.97 -32.27 -23.08
N LYS A 16 -14.84 -31.62 -22.76
CA LYS A 16 -14.46 -31.33 -21.36
C LYS A 16 -15.40 -30.33 -20.70
N ASN A 17 -15.94 -29.38 -21.45
CA ASN A 17 -16.87 -28.37 -20.94
C ASN A 17 -18.28 -28.92 -20.74
N LYS A 18 -18.73 -29.83 -21.62
CA LYS A 18 -20.06 -30.47 -21.52
C LYS A 18 -20.21 -31.31 -20.24
N ASN A 19 -19.15 -32.00 -19.82
CA ASN A 19 -19.16 -32.86 -18.64
C ASN A 19 -18.01 -32.49 -17.67
N ALA A 20 -18.12 -31.31 -17.05
CA ALA A 20 -17.08 -30.78 -16.16
C ALA A 20 -16.80 -31.70 -14.96
N GLU A 21 -17.83 -32.30 -14.37
CA GLU A 21 -17.71 -33.21 -13.22
C GLU A 21 -16.93 -34.48 -13.57
N LEU A 22 -17.27 -35.13 -14.69
CA LEU A 22 -16.53 -36.31 -15.18
C LEU A 22 -15.06 -35.96 -15.47
N SER A 23 -14.79 -34.76 -16.00
CA SER A 23 -13.43 -34.26 -16.23
C SER A 23 -12.64 -34.12 -14.92
N GLU A 24 -13.26 -33.59 -13.87
CA GLU A 24 -12.63 -33.50 -12.53
C GLU A 24 -12.41 -34.88 -11.91
N ILE A 25 -13.37 -35.79 -12.00
CA ILE A 25 -13.21 -37.18 -11.52
C ILE A 25 -12.05 -37.87 -12.23
N MET A 26 -11.93 -37.71 -13.56
CA MET A 26 -10.81 -38.25 -14.32
C MET A 26 -9.47 -37.64 -13.90
N LYS A 27 -9.40 -36.32 -13.66
CA LYS A 27 -8.19 -35.66 -13.14
C LYS A 27 -7.80 -36.23 -11.77
N GLN A 28 -8.76 -36.45 -10.88
CA GLN A 28 -8.49 -37.03 -9.56
C GLN A 28 -7.98 -38.48 -9.66
N LYS A 29 -8.59 -39.31 -10.51
CA LYS A 29 -8.12 -40.69 -10.77
C LYS A 29 -6.70 -40.69 -11.32
N ASP A 30 -6.38 -39.80 -12.27
CA ASP A 30 -5.03 -39.68 -12.84
C ASP A 30 -4.01 -39.21 -11.79
N ARG A 31 -4.36 -38.22 -10.94
CA ARG A 31 -3.53 -37.79 -9.80
C ARG A 31 -3.22 -38.94 -8.84
N LYS A 32 -4.24 -39.73 -8.46
CA LYS A 32 -4.06 -40.91 -7.60
C LYS A 32 -3.15 -41.95 -8.26
N ARG A 33 -3.39 -42.29 -9.53
CA ARG A 33 -2.57 -43.23 -10.30
C ARG A 33 -1.10 -42.79 -10.36
N LYS A 34 -0.84 -41.52 -10.68
CA LYS A 34 0.52 -40.96 -10.72
C LYS A 34 1.18 -40.95 -9.35
N ARG A 35 0.43 -40.69 -8.28
CA ARG A 35 0.96 -40.78 -6.90
C ARG A 35 1.36 -42.21 -6.55
N LEU A 36 0.50 -43.18 -6.82
CA LEU A 36 0.78 -44.60 -6.57
C LEU A 36 1.97 -45.10 -7.39
N ALA A 37 2.05 -44.70 -8.67
CA ALA A 37 3.20 -45.03 -9.51
C ALA A 37 4.51 -44.48 -8.91
N ARG A 38 4.52 -43.22 -8.43
CA ARG A 38 5.71 -42.62 -7.79
C ARG A 38 6.11 -43.29 -6.49
N LEU A 39 5.17 -43.85 -5.74
CA LEU A 39 5.49 -44.59 -4.50
C LEU A 39 6.22 -45.90 -4.78
N LYS A 40 6.04 -46.47 -5.97
CA LYS A 40 6.73 -47.69 -6.42
C LYS A 40 8.11 -47.41 -7.05
N MET A 41 8.49 -46.14 -7.20
CA MET A 41 9.75 -45.74 -7.82
C MET A 41 10.82 -45.50 -6.76
N THR A 42 12.07 -45.76 -7.14
CA THR A 42 13.23 -45.43 -6.31
C THR A 42 13.45 -43.92 -6.28
N LEU A 43 14.17 -43.43 -5.27
CA LEU A 43 14.44 -41.99 -5.13
C LEU A 43 15.17 -41.42 -6.35
N SER A 44 16.12 -42.16 -6.93
CA SER A 44 16.87 -41.75 -8.13
C SER A 44 15.94 -41.57 -9.34
N GLU A 45 15.02 -42.50 -9.58
CA GLU A 45 14.04 -42.42 -10.66
C GLU A 45 13.09 -41.23 -10.50
N VAL A 46 12.65 -40.96 -9.27
CA VAL A 46 11.79 -39.80 -8.98
C VAL A 46 12.54 -38.49 -9.27
N THR A 47 13.81 -38.40 -8.92
CA THR A 47 14.63 -37.21 -9.23
C THR A 47 14.84 -37.03 -10.73
N ALA A 48 15.12 -38.10 -11.47
CA ALA A 48 15.27 -38.08 -12.93
C ALA A 48 13.96 -37.65 -13.63
N LEU A 49 12.81 -38.14 -13.17
CA LEU A 49 11.50 -37.70 -13.67
C LEU A 49 11.24 -36.21 -13.43
N ARG A 50 11.60 -35.69 -12.24
CA ARG A 50 11.46 -34.26 -11.93
C ARG A 50 12.36 -33.40 -12.81
N LEU A 51 13.60 -33.83 -13.04
CA LEU A 51 14.54 -33.13 -13.93
C LEU A 51 14.01 -33.10 -15.37
N ARG A 52 13.52 -34.23 -15.89
CA ARG A 52 12.92 -34.30 -17.23
C ARG A 52 11.71 -33.38 -17.38
N GLN A 53 10.83 -33.34 -16.37
CA GLN A 53 9.70 -32.41 -16.34
C GLN A 53 10.17 -30.94 -16.35
N LYS A 54 11.19 -30.59 -15.56
CA LYS A 54 11.79 -29.24 -15.52
C LYS A 54 12.34 -28.84 -16.89
N ILE A 55 13.09 -29.72 -17.56
CA ILE A 55 13.67 -29.47 -18.88
C ILE A 55 12.57 -29.25 -19.93
N ASN A 56 11.55 -30.12 -19.95
CA ASN A 56 10.44 -29.99 -20.90
C ASN A 56 9.65 -28.68 -20.70
N LEU A 57 9.42 -28.27 -19.44
CA LEU A 57 8.78 -26.98 -19.14
C LEU A 57 9.63 -25.79 -19.61
N GLN A 58 10.95 -25.90 -19.63
CA GLN A 58 11.83 -24.85 -20.16
C GLN A 58 11.82 -24.79 -21.68
N LYS A 59 11.76 -25.95 -22.38
CA LYS A 59 11.74 -26.01 -23.85
C LYS A 59 10.56 -25.25 -24.48
N PHE A 60 9.40 -25.27 -23.82
CA PHE A 60 8.17 -24.63 -24.33
C PHE A 60 7.86 -23.27 -23.70
N ARG A 61 8.74 -22.76 -22.81
CA ARG A 61 8.62 -21.37 -22.37
C ARG A 61 9.25 -20.49 -23.43
N PRO A 62 8.54 -19.46 -23.96
CA PRO A 62 9.22 -18.45 -24.74
C PRO A 62 10.33 -17.88 -23.84
N LYS A 63 11.59 -17.97 -24.29
CA LYS A 63 12.66 -17.19 -23.68
C LYS A 63 12.20 -15.75 -23.84
N LYS A 64 11.70 -15.12 -22.77
CA LYS A 64 11.51 -13.68 -22.76
C LYS A 64 12.88 -13.13 -23.13
N LYS A 65 13.00 -12.58 -24.34
CA LYS A 65 14.13 -11.73 -24.68
C LYS A 65 14.15 -10.68 -23.57
N ASN A 66 15.33 -10.44 -23.02
CA ASN A 66 15.52 -9.34 -22.09
C ASN A 66 15.18 -8.07 -22.88
N ASP A 67 13.95 -7.59 -22.76
CA ASP A 67 13.59 -6.24 -23.14
C ASP A 67 14.28 -5.33 -22.12
N SER A 68 15.56 -5.07 -22.37
CA SER A 68 16.42 -4.15 -21.65
C SER A 68 16.09 -2.70 -21.99
N ASN A 69 14.80 -2.37 -22.10
CA ASN A 69 14.32 -1.01 -22.40
C ASN A 69 13.28 -0.60 -21.35
N CYS A 70 13.73 -0.32 -20.14
CA CYS A 70 13.01 0.53 -19.19
C CYS A 70 14.00 1.05 -18.14
N SER A 71 14.83 2.01 -18.50
CA SER A 71 15.73 2.70 -17.57
C SER A 71 15.41 4.19 -17.51
N THR A 72 14.25 4.50 -16.94
CA THR A 72 13.96 5.80 -16.28
C THR A 72 13.04 5.60 -15.07
N ALA A 73 13.20 4.48 -14.36
CA ALA A 73 12.58 4.29 -13.05
C ALA A 73 13.69 4.08 -12.03
N GLN A 74 13.74 4.96 -11.04
CA GLN A 74 14.57 4.88 -9.83
C GLN A 74 14.93 3.44 -9.47
N ALA A 75 16.23 3.14 -9.41
CA ALA A 75 16.75 1.82 -9.12
C ALA A 75 16.05 1.21 -7.90
N SER A 76 15.11 0.30 -8.14
CA SER A 76 14.43 -0.38 -7.05
C SER A 76 15.44 -1.32 -6.40
N SER A 77 15.72 -1.17 -5.10
CA SER A 77 16.69 -1.98 -4.36
C SER A 77 16.40 -3.49 -4.35
N PHE A 78 15.26 -3.93 -4.91
CA PHE A 78 14.87 -5.32 -5.04
C PHE A 78 14.98 -5.80 -6.50
N SER A 79 15.67 -6.93 -6.72
CA SER A 79 15.86 -7.54 -8.04
C SER A 79 14.54 -7.95 -8.74
N THR A 80 13.53 -8.40 -7.98
CA THR A 80 12.22 -8.78 -8.55
C THR A 80 11.05 -8.33 -7.67
N LYS A 81 9.87 -8.15 -8.29
CA LYS A 81 8.61 -7.87 -7.57
C LYS A 81 8.32 -8.93 -6.49
N GLN A 82 8.59 -10.21 -6.79
CA GLN A 82 8.38 -11.30 -5.84
C GLN A 82 9.28 -11.19 -4.60
N THR A 83 10.54 -10.79 -4.77
CA THR A 83 11.45 -10.56 -3.64
C THR A 83 10.98 -9.41 -2.75
N LYS A 84 10.47 -8.31 -3.34
CA LYS A 84 9.87 -7.20 -2.61
C LYS A 84 8.66 -7.65 -1.80
N SER A 85 7.72 -8.38 -2.41
CA SER A 85 6.51 -8.86 -1.71
C SER A 85 6.85 -9.80 -0.55
N LYS A 86 7.85 -10.67 -0.70
CA LYS A 86 8.32 -11.54 0.39
C LYS A 86 8.92 -10.74 1.54
N ALA A 87 9.74 -9.74 1.24
CA ALA A 87 10.33 -8.86 2.25
C ALA A 87 9.24 -8.10 3.01
N LEU A 88 8.29 -7.49 2.30
CA LEU A 88 7.14 -6.81 2.91
C LEU A 88 6.35 -7.75 3.82
N LYS A 89 6.06 -8.98 3.38
CA LYS A 89 5.31 -9.95 4.19
C LYS A 89 6.04 -10.30 5.50
N LYS A 90 7.37 -10.42 5.47
CA LYS A 90 8.17 -10.65 6.69
C LYS A 90 8.06 -9.46 7.65
N ILE A 91 8.19 -8.23 7.13
CA ILE A 91 8.09 -7.01 7.94
C ILE A 91 6.69 -6.88 8.55
N MET A 92 5.64 -7.09 7.75
CA MET A 92 4.24 -6.99 8.21
C MET A 92 3.90 -7.98 9.33
N ASN A 93 4.54 -9.16 9.35
CA ASN A 93 4.33 -10.14 10.42
C ASN A 93 4.98 -9.74 11.76
N VAL A 94 6.00 -8.88 11.72
CA VAL A 94 6.73 -8.42 12.92
C VAL A 94 6.13 -7.12 13.46
N LEU A 95 5.46 -6.34 12.60
CA LEU A 95 4.82 -5.09 12.99
C LEU A 95 3.61 -5.31 13.93
N PRO A 96 3.32 -4.35 14.83
CA PRO A 96 2.13 -4.40 15.68
C PRO A 96 0.84 -4.55 14.86
N VAL A 97 -0.16 -5.30 15.33
CA VAL A 97 -1.43 -5.50 14.61
C VAL A 97 -2.20 -4.18 14.41
N ASN A 98 -2.11 -3.25 15.37
CA ASN A 98 -2.82 -1.97 15.32
C ASN A 98 -2.21 -1.02 14.29
N LYS A 99 -2.99 -0.65 13.27
CA LYS A 99 -2.60 0.27 12.18
C LYS A 99 -2.03 1.61 12.67
N LYS A 100 -2.58 2.20 13.75
CA LYS A 100 -2.08 3.48 14.28
C LYS A 100 -0.64 3.35 14.79
N ARG A 101 -0.36 2.28 15.53
CA ARG A 101 0.98 1.98 16.05
C ARG A 101 1.96 1.60 14.93
N GLN A 102 1.50 0.93 13.86
CA GLN A 102 2.33 0.66 12.68
C GLN A 102 2.79 1.95 12.01
N ILE A 103 1.87 2.90 11.79
CA ILE A 103 2.19 4.17 11.16
C ILE A 103 3.20 4.93 12.02
N GLU A 104 2.95 5.04 13.33
CA GLU A 104 3.85 5.75 14.27
C GLU A 104 5.27 5.15 14.31
N LEU A 105 5.37 3.81 14.32
CA LEU A 105 6.66 3.14 14.29
C LEU A 105 7.39 3.39 12.96
N ILE A 106 6.70 3.25 11.84
CA ILE A 106 7.28 3.46 10.51
C ILE A 106 7.72 4.92 10.34
N THR A 107 6.94 5.89 10.84
CA THR A 107 7.32 7.31 10.81
C THR A 107 8.56 7.56 11.64
N LYS A 108 8.66 7.03 12.86
CA LYS A 108 9.87 7.16 13.69
C LYS A 108 11.11 6.56 13.03
N VAL A 109 11.00 5.33 12.51
CA VAL A 109 12.11 4.69 11.79
C VAL A 109 12.53 5.51 10.56
N ALA A 110 11.58 6.09 9.84
CA ALA A 110 11.88 6.92 8.68
C ALA A 110 12.48 8.30 9.05
N GLU A 111 12.15 8.85 10.23
CA GLU A 111 12.78 10.02 10.82
C GLU A 111 14.23 9.72 11.21
N ASP A 112 14.48 8.61 11.91
CA ASP A 112 15.83 8.17 12.32
C ASP A 112 16.76 7.96 11.13
N LEU A 113 16.22 7.39 10.05
CA LEU A 113 16.95 7.18 8.79
C LEU A 113 17.08 8.46 7.95
N LYS A 114 16.55 9.60 8.42
CA LYS A 114 16.55 10.91 7.72
C LYS A 114 15.96 10.84 6.31
N ILE A 115 15.10 9.85 6.03
CA ILE A 115 14.46 9.64 4.73
C ILE A 115 13.31 10.63 4.56
N LEU A 116 12.53 10.82 5.62
CA LEU A 116 11.47 11.82 5.64
C LEU A 116 12.04 13.12 6.21
N LYS A 117 12.27 14.11 5.34
CA LYS A 117 12.15 15.51 5.76
C LYS A 117 10.67 15.75 6.03
N ILE A 118 10.18 15.29 7.18
CA ILE A 118 8.82 15.61 7.62
C ILE A 118 8.84 17.12 7.79
N GLN A 119 8.33 17.83 6.78
CA GLN A 119 7.81 19.16 7.02
C GLN A 119 6.75 18.94 8.08
N LYS A 120 7.08 19.25 9.35
CA LYS A 120 6.11 19.33 10.42
C LYS A 120 4.95 20.06 9.79
N LYS A 121 3.78 19.42 9.69
CA LYS A 121 2.58 20.11 9.23
C LYS A 121 2.54 21.37 10.08
N GLN A 122 2.74 22.53 9.46
CA GLN A 122 2.43 23.78 10.13
C GLN A 122 1.04 23.54 10.70
N GLU A 123 0.93 23.71 12.02
CA GLU A 123 -0.36 23.65 12.70
C GLU A 123 -1.31 24.44 11.83
N ARG A 124 -2.29 23.76 11.25
CA ARG A 124 -3.30 24.47 10.49
C ARG A 124 -4.04 25.25 11.56
N ASP A 125 -3.68 26.51 11.70
CA ASP A 125 -4.43 27.47 12.49
C ASP A 125 -5.85 27.40 11.98
N TYR A 126 -6.69 26.72 12.75
CA TYR A 126 -8.11 26.63 12.50
C TYR A 126 -8.67 28.05 12.47
N GLN A 127 -9.00 28.56 11.28
CA GLN A 127 -9.86 29.75 11.09
C GLN A 127 -9.51 30.94 11.99
N ALA A 128 -8.23 31.13 12.33
CA ALA A 128 -7.83 32.29 13.09
C ALA A 128 -7.85 33.49 12.14
N LEU A 129 -8.59 34.54 12.51
CA LEU A 129 -8.56 35.81 11.79
C LEU A 129 -7.09 36.26 11.62
N PRO A 130 -6.68 36.73 10.44
CA PRO A 130 -5.33 37.22 10.20
C PRO A 130 -4.94 38.24 11.27
N THR A 131 -3.67 38.24 11.68
CA THR A 131 -3.14 39.16 12.70
C THR A 131 -3.40 40.63 12.34
N THR A 132 -3.40 40.94 11.04
CA THR A 132 -3.75 42.25 10.50
C THR A 132 -5.18 42.68 10.84
N VAL A 133 -6.14 41.75 10.79
CA VAL A 133 -7.54 42.02 11.16
C VAL A 133 -7.67 42.22 12.66
N LYS A 134 -6.99 41.40 13.47
CA LYS A 134 -6.97 41.55 14.93
C LYS A 134 -6.41 42.91 15.34
N ASN A 135 -5.32 43.35 14.71
CA ASN A 135 -4.70 44.65 15.00
C ASN A 135 -5.61 45.81 14.61
N LYS A 136 -6.30 45.73 13.45
CA LYS A 136 -7.29 46.76 13.06
C LYS A 136 -8.45 46.87 14.05
N VAL A 137 -8.95 45.75 14.56
CA VAL A 137 -10.01 45.74 15.59
C VAL A 137 -9.49 46.36 16.88
N TYR A 138 -8.29 45.99 17.32
CA TYR A 138 -7.66 46.57 18.50
C TYR A 138 -7.45 48.08 18.36
N GLU A 139 -6.92 48.54 17.23
CA GLU A 139 -6.73 49.95 16.93
C GLU A 139 -8.05 50.71 16.95
N PHE A 140 -9.11 50.18 16.32
CA PHE A 140 -10.44 50.80 16.30
C PHE A 140 -10.99 51.07 17.71
N TYR A 141 -10.95 50.09 18.62
CA TYR A 141 -11.42 50.26 20.00
C TYR A 141 -10.44 51.03 20.89
N SER A 142 -9.19 51.17 20.48
CA SER A 142 -8.19 51.94 21.22
C SER A 142 -8.28 53.44 20.96
N ARG A 143 -8.90 53.87 19.84
CA ARG A 143 -9.01 55.29 19.52
C ARG A 143 -9.91 56.03 20.51
N ASP A 144 -9.48 57.23 20.89
CA ASP A 144 -10.16 58.08 21.87
C ASP A 144 -11.43 58.76 21.32
N ASP A 145 -11.56 58.83 20.00
CA ASP A 145 -12.71 59.40 19.29
C ASP A 145 -13.97 58.51 19.34
N ILE A 146 -13.79 57.19 19.53
CA ILE A 146 -14.88 56.21 19.56
C ILE A 146 -15.32 55.87 21.02
N SER A 147 -14.47 56.18 22.01
CA SER A 147 -14.62 55.82 23.44
C SER A 147 -15.63 56.68 24.24
N TYR A 148 -16.61 57.29 23.58
CA TYR A 148 -17.60 58.16 24.24
C TYR A 148 -19.02 57.91 23.72
N GLN A 149 -19.52 56.68 23.83
CA GLN A 149 -20.96 56.43 23.60
C GLN A 149 -21.80 56.50 24.88
N ALA A 150 -21.20 56.54 26.08
CA ALA A 150 -21.93 56.65 27.33
C ALA A 150 -21.13 57.43 28.41
N PRO A 151 -21.32 58.75 28.55
CA PRO A 151 -20.71 59.50 29.64
C PRO A 151 -21.18 58.92 31.00
N GLY A 152 -20.23 58.48 31.84
CA GLY A 152 -20.50 57.95 33.18
C GLY A 152 -20.39 56.44 33.36
N LYS A 153 -20.27 55.64 32.27
CA LYS A 153 -19.83 54.24 32.35
C LYS A 153 -18.40 54.14 31.81
N ARG A 154 -17.46 53.77 32.69
CA ARG A 154 -16.07 53.49 32.26
C ARG A 154 -16.07 52.18 31.49
N ASP A 155 -15.65 52.21 30.22
CA ASP A 155 -15.55 51.03 29.39
C ASP A 155 -14.50 50.07 29.96
N SER A 156 -14.94 48.89 30.40
CA SER A 156 -14.04 47.85 30.89
C SER A 156 -13.72 46.87 29.76
N ILE A 157 -12.44 46.79 29.37
CA ILE A 157 -11.96 45.86 28.36
C ILE A 157 -11.42 44.62 29.09
N THR A 158 -11.89 43.43 28.70
CA THR A 158 -11.31 42.18 29.21
C THR A 158 -10.43 41.55 28.13
N ILE A 159 -9.11 41.61 28.31
CA ILE A 159 -8.13 41.02 27.39
C ILE A 159 -7.68 39.67 27.96
N LYS A 160 -7.59 38.65 27.11
CA LYS A 160 -7.06 37.34 27.49
C LYS A 160 -5.66 37.18 26.92
N GLU A 161 -4.65 37.32 27.76
CA GLU A 161 -3.24 37.12 27.41
C GLU A 161 -2.73 35.85 28.10
N ASN A 162 -2.06 34.97 27.35
CA ASN A 162 -1.45 33.74 27.88
C ASN A 162 -2.41 32.89 28.73
N GLY A 163 -3.68 32.82 28.34
CA GLY A 163 -4.70 32.04 29.04
C GLY A 163 -5.36 32.74 30.23
N LEU A 164 -4.82 33.86 30.72
CA LEU A 164 -5.33 34.62 31.85
C LEU A 164 -6.18 35.80 31.39
N ARG A 165 -7.35 35.98 32.00
CA ARG A 165 -8.24 37.11 31.73
C ARG A 165 -7.84 38.28 32.61
N LYS A 166 -7.39 39.38 32.00
CA LYS A 166 -7.14 40.65 32.68
C LYS A 166 -8.24 41.63 32.31
N LYS A 167 -8.86 42.24 33.33
CA LYS A 167 -9.78 43.37 33.14
C LYS A 167 -8.96 44.65 33.22
N MET A 168 -9.03 45.46 32.19
CA MET A 168 -8.46 46.79 32.15
C MET A 168 -9.60 47.80 32.06
N GLN A 169 -9.50 48.86 32.84
CA GLN A 169 -10.38 50.01 32.77
C GLN A 169 -9.61 51.11 32.05
N LYS A 170 -10.20 51.69 31.01
CA LYS A 170 -9.67 52.88 30.37
C LYS A 170 -10.04 54.11 31.22
#